data_AF-A0RRL9-F1
#
_entry.id   AF-A0RRL9-F1
#
_cell.length_a   1.000
_cell.length_b   1.000
_cell.length_c   1.000
_cell.angle_alpha   90.00
_cell.angle_beta   90.00
_cell.angle_gamma   90.00
#
_symmetry.space_group_name_H-M   'P 1'
#
loop_
_entity.id
_entity.type
_entity.pdbx_description
1 polymer ?
#
loop_
_entity_poly.entity_id
_entity_poly.type
_entity_poly.pdbx_seq_one_letter_code
_entity_poly.pdbx_strand_id
1 'polypeptide(L)'
;MFGQIRDEIFMPLTQQKAYNKQKADLGKELFRDKRLSKDKTISCETCHNLEITATGTSNQKLLNPPTLLNSSLNFIFSSKGDIKNLSEQIKKSLTSDKELNSQEEFIVSQINKNPKYEAKFKNLYKDGVTFENSVDALTEFIKALTTPLSRFDKFLAGDKTALSDDEQKGLDIFIRSGCVSCHNGINLGGNIISIMKNEMINTNEILKVPTLRNISLTKPYFHDGRVNKLRDAIEMIRSRIHSRKHNEEECELIYKFLLTLEGNTPEILYE
;
A
#
# COMPACT_ATOMS: atom_id res chain seq x y z
N MET A 1 11.91 -29.84 2.70
CA MET A 1 12.00 -29.08 3.97
C MET A 1 11.58 -27.62 3.78
N PHE A 2 12.09 -26.89 2.77
CA PHE A 2 11.74 -25.46 2.57
C PHE A 2 10.27 -25.15 2.22
N GLY A 3 9.52 -26.10 1.64
CA GLY A 3 8.11 -25.89 1.31
C GLY A 3 7.22 -25.62 2.52
N GLN A 4 7.40 -26.36 3.62
CA GLN A 4 6.62 -26.17 4.86
C GLN A 4 6.95 -24.83 5.54
N ILE A 5 8.23 -24.45 5.58
CA ILE A 5 8.68 -23.18 6.19
C ILE A 5 8.10 -21.98 5.44
N ARG A 6 8.00 -22.05 4.11
CA ARG A 6 7.45 -20.97 3.27
C ARG A 6 5.99 -20.67 3.61
N ASP A 7 5.19 -21.72 3.82
CA ASP A 7 3.76 -21.60 4.09
C ASP A 7 3.48 -21.08 5.53
N GLU A 8 4.48 -21.16 6.42
CA GLU A 8 4.44 -20.52 7.75
C GLU A 8 4.85 -19.03 7.71
N ILE A 9 5.64 -18.63 6.71
CA ILE A 9 6.15 -17.24 6.58
C ILE A 9 5.19 -16.35 5.79
N PHE A 10 4.59 -16.88 4.71
CA PHE A 10 3.79 -16.10 3.77
C PHE A 10 2.37 -16.65 3.66
N MET A 11 1.44 -15.75 3.37
CA MET A 11 0.06 -16.11 3.05
C MET A 11 -0.27 -15.65 1.63
N PRO A 12 -0.84 -16.52 0.76
CA PRO A 12 -1.22 -16.11 -0.58
C PRO A 12 -2.44 -15.18 -0.55
N LEU A 13 -2.43 -14.17 -1.42
CA LEU A 13 -3.59 -13.34 -1.70
C LEU A 13 -4.32 -13.92 -2.93
N THR A 14 -5.16 -14.92 -2.71
CA THR A 14 -5.84 -15.65 -3.79
C THR A 14 -7.18 -15.02 -4.21
N GLN A 15 -7.73 -14.14 -3.39
CA GLN A 15 -9.06 -13.56 -3.60
C GLN A 15 -9.05 -12.07 -3.27
N GLN A 16 -9.95 -11.36 -3.95
CA GLN A 16 -10.24 -9.97 -3.66
C GLN A 16 -10.75 -9.83 -2.22
N LYS A 17 -10.24 -8.85 -1.47
CA LYS A 17 -10.77 -8.56 -0.14
C LYS A 17 -12.24 -8.16 -0.26
N ALA A 18 -13.12 -8.71 0.58
CA ALA A 18 -14.53 -8.34 0.55
C ALA A 18 -14.73 -6.84 0.79
N TYR A 19 -15.58 -6.22 -0.04
CA TYR A 19 -15.99 -4.83 0.05
C TYR A 19 -17.41 -4.65 -0.49
N ASN A 20 -18.07 -3.55 -0.13
CA ASN A 20 -19.35 -3.15 -0.69
C ASN A 20 -19.11 -2.29 -1.95
N LYS A 21 -19.48 -2.82 -3.11
CA LYS A 21 -19.23 -2.16 -4.40
C LYS A 21 -19.83 -0.76 -4.50
N GLN A 22 -21.10 -0.59 -4.13
CA GLN A 22 -21.78 0.71 -4.28
C GLN A 22 -21.17 1.78 -3.37
N LYS A 23 -20.74 1.41 -2.15
CA LYS A 23 -20.01 2.30 -1.25
C LYS A 23 -18.61 2.61 -1.77
N ALA A 24 -17.93 1.62 -2.32
CA ALA A 24 -16.61 1.80 -2.92
C ALA A 24 -16.65 2.72 -4.15
N ASP A 25 -17.71 2.67 -4.97
CA ASP A 25 -17.89 3.58 -6.10
C ASP A 25 -18.09 5.03 -5.63
N LEU A 26 -18.91 5.24 -4.59
CA LEU A 26 -19.02 6.54 -3.94
C LEU A 26 -17.67 6.98 -3.35
N GLY A 27 -16.93 6.07 -2.71
CA GLY A 27 -15.60 6.33 -2.19
C GLY A 27 -14.59 6.73 -3.28
N LYS A 28 -14.63 6.08 -4.45
CA LYS A 28 -13.82 6.41 -5.63
C LYS A 28 -14.08 7.84 -6.08
N GLU A 29 -15.34 8.28 -6.09
CA GLU A 29 -15.70 9.65 -6.43
C GLU A 29 -15.16 10.65 -5.39
N LEU A 30 -15.37 10.38 -4.10
CA LEU A 30 -14.87 11.25 -3.01
C LEU A 30 -13.34 11.34 -3.01
N PHE A 31 -12.65 10.23 -3.31
CA PHE A 31 -11.19 10.16 -3.37
C PHE A 31 -10.57 11.12 -4.39
N ARG A 32 -11.30 11.41 -5.47
CA ARG A 32 -10.89 12.31 -6.56
C ARG A 32 -11.38 13.75 -6.35
N ASP A 33 -12.29 13.97 -5.40
CA ASP A 33 -12.98 15.23 -5.24
C ASP A 33 -12.15 16.27 -4.51
N LYS A 34 -11.53 17.17 -5.28
CA LYS A 34 -10.75 18.28 -4.73
C LYS A 34 -11.57 19.24 -3.88
N ARG A 35 -12.91 19.28 -4.03
CA ARG A 35 -13.76 20.19 -3.24
C ARG A 35 -13.75 19.86 -1.75
N LEU A 36 -13.25 18.68 -1.37
CA LEU A 36 -13.11 18.27 0.03
C LEU A 36 -11.91 18.93 0.73
N SER A 37 -10.92 19.47 0.01
CA SER A 37 -9.87 20.32 0.60
C SER A 37 -10.36 21.76 0.77
N LYS A 38 -9.86 22.47 1.79
CA LYS A 38 -10.27 23.86 2.07
C LYS A 38 -10.04 24.81 0.90
N ASP A 39 -8.90 24.65 0.23
CA ASP A 39 -8.47 25.47 -0.92
C ASP A 39 -8.93 24.93 -2.27
N LYS A 40 -9.56 23.75 -2.28
CA LYS A 40 -10.05 23.02 -3.46
C LYS A 40 -8.96 22.64 -4.48
N THR A 41 -7.70 22.58 -4.07
CA THR A 41 -6.57 22.29 -4.98
C THR A 41 -6.14 20.83 -4.98
N ILE A 42 -6.36 20.12 -3.87
CA ILE A 42 -5.86 18.76 -3.62
C ILE A 42 -6.98 17.78 -3.31
N SER A 43 -6.77 16.52 -3.68
CA SER A 43 -7.59 15.35 -3.38
C SER A 43 -6.69 14.20 -2.95
N CYS A 44 -7.26 13.07 -2.49
CA CYS A 44 -6.47 11.89 -2.17
C CYS A 44 -5.65 11.41 -3.40
N GLU A 45 -6.24 11.47 -4.59
CA GLU A 45 -5.59 11.12 -5.86
C GLU A 45 -4.39 12.02 -6.22
N THR A 46 -4.34 13.25 -5.68
CA THR A 46 -3.20 14.16 -5.90
C THR A 46 -1.90 13.59 -5.32
N CYS A 47 -2.00 12.85 -4.21
CA CYS A 47 -0.89 12.15 -3.58
C CYS A 47 -0.83 10.68 -4.01
N HIS A 48 -1.97 10.02 -4.09
CA HIS A 48 -2.08 8.60 -4.40
C HIS A 48 -2.63 8.39 -5.82
N ASN A 49 -1.78 8.58 -6.83
CA ASN A 49 -2.19 8.49 -8.23
C ASN A 49 -2.50 7.02 -8.62
N LEU A 50 -3.73 6.79 -9.09
CA LEU A 50 -4.23 5.46 -9.45
C LEU A 50 -4.22 5.19 -10.97
N GLU A 51 -4.01 6.20 -11.83
CA GLU A 51 -4.14 6.07 -13.29
C GLU A 51 -2.83 5.70 -14.00
N ILE A 52 -1.68 6.18 -13.53
CA ILE A 52 -0.43 6.08 -14.31
C ILE A 52 0.31 4.76 -14.03
N THR A 53 0.05 4.11 -12.90
CA THR A 53 0.79 2.91 -12.44
C THR A 53 0.14 2.21 -11.24
N ALA A 54 -0.93 2.78 -10.69
CA ALA A 54 -1.42 2.47 -9.35
C ALA A 54 -0.30 2.48 -8.27
N THR A 55 0.78 3.25 -8.46
CA THR A 55 1.88 3.40 -7.49
C THR A 55 1.36 3.87 -6.13
N GLY A 56 0.31 4.71 -6.13
CA GLY A 56 -0.11 5.49 -4.97
C GLY A 56 0.93 6.51 -4.50
N THR A 57 1.88 6.92 -5.36
CA THR A 57 2.94 7.91 -5.08
C THR A 57 2.78 9.16 -5.95
N SER A 58 3.09 10.35 -5.42
CA SER A 58 3.06 11.64 -6.13
C SER A 58 4.42 12.31 -6.08
N ASN A 59 4.77 13.07 -7.12
CA ASN A 59 6.00 13.85 -7.25
C ASN A 59 6.02 15.14 -6.39
N GLN A 60 5.18 15.26 -5.36
CA GLN A 60 5.17 16.44 -4.50
C GLN A 60 6.34 16.40 -3.50
N LYS A 61 7.01 17.55 -3.42
CA LYS A 61 8.41 17.78 -3.00
C LYS A 61 8.79 17.45 -1.55
N LEU A 62 8.02 16.71 -0.74
CA LEU A 62 8.39 16.49 0.67
C LEU A 62 8.20 15.08 1.24
N LEU A 63 7.30 14.23 0.74
CA LEU A 63 7.16 12.85 1.23
C LEU A 63 6.70 11.92 0.11
N ASN A 64 7.27 10.72 0.05
CA ASN A 64 6.81 9.65 -0.84
C ASN A 64 5.58 8.96 -0.23
N PRO A 65 4.36 9.21 -0.71
CA PRO A 65 3.18 8.61 -0.09
C PRO A 65 3.17 7.09 -0.35
N PRO A 66 2.82 6.25 0.63
CA PRO A 66 2.80 4.81 0.41
C PRO A 66 1.73 4.42 -0.60
N THR A 67 1.94 3.32 -1.32
CA THR A 67 0.90 2.75 -2.18
C THR A 67 -0.38 2.43 -1.41
N LEU A 68 -1.53 2.65 -2.04
CA LEU A 68 -2.81 2.17 -1.51
C LEU A 68 -3.11 0.73 -1.92
N LEU A 69 -2.39 0.18 -2.90
CA LEU A 69 -2.53 -1.22 -3.29
C LEU A 69 -2.26 -2.13 -2.09
N ASN A 70 -3.22 -3.01 -1.80
CA ASN A 70 -3.18 -3.91 -0.64
C ASN A 70 -3.06 -3.21 0.73
N SER A 71 -3.22 -1.89 0.82
CA SER A 71 -3.06 -1.16 2.09
C SER A 71 -4.07 -1.59 3.15
N SER A 72 -5.26 -2.03 2.73
CA SER A 72 -6.31 -2.61 3.58
C SER A 72 -5.96 -3.98 4.18
N LEU A 73 -4.82 -4.57 3.80
CA LEU A 73 -4.27 -5.79 4.38
C LEU A 73 -3.19 -5.52 5.45
N ASN A 74 -2.81 -4.26 5.65
CA ASN A 74 -1.85 -3.89 6.68
C ASN A 74 -2.44 -4.09 8.08
N PHE A 75 -1.57 -4.40 9.05
CA PHE A 75 -1.91 -4.33 10.49
C PHE A 75 -1.56 -2.97 11.09
N ILE A 76 -0.63 -2.25 10.44
CA ILE A 76 -0.17 -0.92 10.84
C ILE A 76 -0.36 0.02 9.65
N PHE A 77 -1.03 1.15 9.87
CA PHE A 77 -1.37 2.09 8.80
C PHE A 77 -0.45 3.30 8.77
N SER A 78 -0.14 3.87 9.94
CA SER A 78 0.77 5.01 10.01
C SER A 78 2.23 4.60 9.85
N SER A 79 3.06 5.52 9.37
CA SER A 79 4.50 5.30 9.21
C SER A 79 5.20 5.07 10.55
N LYS A 80 4.66 5.59 11.68
CA LYS A 80 5.28 5.49 13.01
C LYS A 80 4.77 4.33 13.87
N GLY A 81 3.75 3.59 13.41
CA GLY A 81 3.23 2.45 14.18
C GLY A 81 2.04 2.74 15.11
N ASP A 82 1.64 4.00 15.25
CA ASP A 82 0.62 4.47 16.18
C ASP A 82 -0.83 4.19 15.73
N ILE A 83 -1.09 3.99 14.43
CA ILE A 83 -2.44 3.76 13.89
C ILE A 83 -2.55 2.33 13.35
N LYS A 84 -3.53 1.59 13.88
CA LYS A 84 -3.79 0.17 13.53
C LYS A 84 -5.16 -0.05 12.87
N ASN A 85 -5.88 1.03 12.58
CA ASN A 85 -7.18 1.01 11.93
C ASN A 85 -7.15 1.86 10.65
N LEU A 86 -7.63 1.30 9.54
CA LEU A 86 -7.66 2.00 8.24
C LEU A 86 -8.54 3.27 8.29
N SER A 87 -9.72 3.18 8.87
CA SER A 87 -10.66 4.30 8.95
C SER A 87 -10.10 5.44 9.81
N GLU A 88 -9.36 5.13 10.89
CA GLU A 88 -8.64 6.15 11.67
C GLU A 88 -7.53 6.84 10.85
N GLN A 89 -6.78 6.09 10.05
CA GLN A 89 -5.79 6.69 9.15
C GLN A 89 -6.45 7.61 8.12
N ILE A 90 -7.59 7.21 7.54
CA ILE A 90 -8.36 8.05 6.61
C ILE A 90 -8.82 9.34 7.30
N LYS A 91 -9.39 9.26 8.52
CA LYS A 91 -9.80 10.44 9.29
C LYS A 91 -8.64 11.41 9.51
N LYS A 92 -7.46 10.89 9.88
CA LYS A 92 -6.25 11.69 10.05
C LYS A 92 -5.81 12.35 8.76
N SER A 93 -5.86 11.63 7.63
CA SER A 93 -5.51 12.16 6.32
C SER A 93 -6.45 13.27 5.84
N LEU A 94 -7.74 13.15 6.13
CA LEU A 94 -8.74 14.18 5.83
C LEU A 94 -8.54 15.47 6.64
N THR A 95 -8.08 15.35 7.89
CA THR A 95 -8.03 16.47 8.85
C THR A 95 -6.65 17.06 9.08
N SER A 96 -5.56 16.36 8.72
CA SER A 96 -4.20 16.85 8.90
C SER A 96 -3.88 18.05 8.03
N ASP A 97 -3.26 19.06 8.64
CA ASP A 97 -2.71 20.26 8.01
C ASP A 97 -1.62 19.98 6.96
N LYS A 98 -0.97 18.80 7.03
CA LYS A 98 0.06 18.34 6.09
C LYS A 98 -0.51 17.57 4.90
N GLU A 99 -1.79 17.23 4.93
CA GLU A 99 -2.47 16.45 3.90
C GLU A 99 -3.65 17.27 3.36
N LEU A 100 -4.90 16.83 3.53
CA LEU A 100 -6.05 17.52 2.94
C LEU A 100 -6.42 18.84 3.64
N ASN A 101 -5.94 19.04 4.88
CA ASN A 101 -6.19 20.21 5.73
C ASN A 101 -7.67 20.59 5.82
N SER A 102 -8.56 19.59 5.91
CA SER A 102 -10.00 19.82 5.97
C SER A 102 -10.54 19.70 7.40
N GLN A 103 -11.84 19.90 7.58
CA GLN A 103 -12.55 19.73 8.85
C GLN A 103 -13.79 18.89 8.59
N GLU A 104 -14.24 18.14 9.60
CA GLU A 104 -15.35 17.18 9.45
C GLU A 104 -16.63 17.86 8.95
N GLU A 105 -17.01 18.98 9.57
CA GLU A 105 -18.21 19.75 9.22
C GLU A 105 -18.10 20.36 7.82
N PHE A 106 -16.89 20.76 7.43
CA PHE A 106 -16.64 21.29 6.09
C PHE A 106 -16.85 20.21 5.04
N ILE A 107 -16.28 19.01 5.24
CA ILE A 107 -16.44 17.87 4.34
C ILE A 107 -17.92 17.53 4.17
N VAL A 108 -18.63 17.37 5.29
CA VAL A 108 -20.08 17.09 5.30
C VAL A 108 -20.86 18.18 4.55
N SER A 109 -20.53 19.46 4.78
CA SER A 109 -21.16 20.58 4.07
C SER A 109 -20.90 20.54 2.56
N GLN A 110 -19.67 20.24 2.12
CA GLN A 110 -19.36 20.16 0.69
C GLN A 110 -20.05 18.99 0.01
N ILE A 111 -20.13 17.84 0.67
CA ILE A 111 -20.82 16.67 0.14
C ILE A 111 -22.32 16.95 0.01
N ASN A 112 -22.95 17.54 1.04
CA ASN A 112 -24.37 17.91 1.01
C ASN A 112 -24.72 18.97 -0.06
N LYS A 113 -23.78 19.84 -0.44
CA LYS A 113 -24.00 20.82 -1.52
C LYS A 113 -24.07 20.19 -2.91
N ASN A 114 -23.71 18.91 -3.05
CA ASN A 114 -23.81 18.17 -4.31
C ASN A 114 -25.04 17.24 -4.28
N PRO A 115 -26.14 17.58 -5.00
CA PRO A 115 -27.36 16.76 -4.99
C PRO A 115 -27.14 15.31 -5.41
N LYS A 116 -26.13 15.05 -6.27
CA LYS A 116 -25.80 13.68 -6.69
C LYS A 116 -25.20 12.87 -5.54
N TYR A 117 -24.35 13.48 -4.72
CA TYR A 117 -23.82 12.79 -3.55
C TYR A 117 -24.89 12.61 -2.48
N GLU A 118 -25.66 13.65 -2.18
CA GLU A 118 -26.75 13.55 -1.20
C GLU A 118 -27.68 12.37 -1.51
N ALA A 119 -28.09 12.22 -2.78
CA ALA A 119 -28.92 11.09 -3.23
C ALA A 119 -28.22 9.73 -3.05
N LYS A 120 -26.93 9.62 -3.41
CA LYS A 120 -26.15 8.39 -3.21
C LYS A 120 -26.02 8.02 -1.73
N PHE A 121 -25.72 8.99 -0.87
CA PHE A 121 -25.62 8.76 0.57
C PHE A 121 -26.95 8.34 1.18
N LYS A 122 -28.07 8.99 0.83
CA LYS A 122 -29.42 8.58 1.27
C LYS A 122 -29.78 7.16 0.87
N ASN A 123 -29.32 6.71 -0.30
CA ASN A 123 -29.55 5.35 -0.78
C ASN A 123 -28.67 4.31 -0.06
N LEU A 124 -27.44 4.67 0.31
CA LEU A 124 -26.44 3.74 0.86
C LEU A 124 -26.38 3.71 2.39
N TYR A 125 -26.83 4.78 3.05
CA TYR A 125 -26.70 4.97 4.49
C TYR A 125 -27.99 5.53 5.08
N LYS A 126 -28.44 4.93 6.20
CA LYS A 126 -29.65 5.37 6.91
C LYS A 126 -29.57 6.83 7.36
N ASP A 127 -28.39 7.24 7.84
CA ASP A 127 -28.15 8.60 8.35
C ASP A 127 -27.72 9.58 7.26
N GLY A 128 -27.71 9.15 5.99
CA GLY A 128 -27.31 9.98 4.85
C GLY A 128 -25.86 10.45 4.95
N VAL A 129 -25.63 11.73 4.67
CA VAL A 129 -24.29 12.32 4.65
C VAL A 129 -23.82 12.61 6.08
N THR A 130 -22.86 11.83 6.55
CA THR A 130 -22.12 12.07 7.79
C THR A 130 -20.62 11.96 7.51
N PHE A 131 -19.78 12.48 8.41
CA PHE A 131 -18.34 12.32 8.30
C PHE A 131 -17.94 10.83 8.34
N GLU A 132 -18.55 10.06 9.25
CA GLU A 132 -18.33 8.62 9.38
C GLU A 132 -18.74 7.85 8.11
N ASN A 133 -19.90 8.16 7.51
CA ASN A 133 -20.31 7.50 6.27
C ASN A 133 -19.39 7.87 5.10
N SER A 134 -18.80 9.07 5.11
CA SER A 134 -17.81 9.49 4.11
C SER A 134 -16.50 8.70 4.26
N VAL A 135 -16.04 8.50 5.50
CA VAL A 135 -14.89 7.67 5.83
C VAL A 135 -15.15 6.19 5.49
N ASP A 136 -16.36 5.69 5.74
CA ASP A 136 -16.76 4.32 5.38
C ASP A 136 -16.72 4.11 3.86
N ALA A 137 -17.30 5.03 3.07
CA ALA A 137 -17.24 4.96 1.61
C ALA A 137 -15.78 4.92 1.10
N LEU A 138 -14.91 5.81 1.62
CA LEU A 138 -13.48 5.80 1.30
C LEU A 138 -12.79 4.50 1.76
N THR A 139 -13.18 3.95 2.91
CA THR A 139 -12.67 2.68 3.43
C THR A 139 -13.02 1.53 2.49
N GLU A 140 -14.26 1.46 2.01
CA GLU A 140 -14.70 0.45 1.04
C GLU A 140 -13.96 0.58 -0.30
N PHE A 141 -13.69 1.81 -0.75
CA PHE A 141 -12.86 2.04 -1.93
C PHE A 141 -11.43 1.51 -1.74
N ILE A 142 -10.78 1.82 -0.62
CA ILE A 142 -9.41 1.35 -0.33
C ILE A 142 -9.37 -0.19 -0.14
N LYS A 143 -10.43 -0.81 0.40
CA LYS A 143 -10.56 -2.28 0.43
C LYS A 143 -10.61 -2.87 -0.98
N ALA A 144 -11.26 -2.20 -1.91
CA ALA A 144 -11.35 -2.62 -3.30
C ALA A 144 -10.01 -2.57 -4.05
N LEU A 145 -8.98 -1.89 -3.52
CA LEU A 145 -7.65 -1.79 -4.12
C LEU A 145 -6.72 -2.97 -3.79
N THR A 146 -7.25 -4.17 -3.50
CA THR A 146 -6.41 -5.37 -3.39
C THR A 146 -6.05 -5.95 -4.75
N THR A 147 -4.92 -6.64 -4.81
CA THR A 147 -4.30 -7.15 -6.06
C THR A 147 -4.02 -8.65 -5.93
N PRO A 148 -5.04 -9.51 -6.01
CA PRO A 148 -4.86 -10.94 -5.82
C PRO A 148 -4.19 -11.61 -7.03
N LEU A 149 -3.83 -12.88 -6.86
CA LEU A 149 -3.40 -13.78 -7.94
C LEU A 149 -2.07 -13.39 -8.62
N SER A 150 -1.13 -12.80 -7.87
CA SER A 150 0.25 -12.67 -8.35
C SER A 150 0.85 -14.04 -8.69
N ARG A 151 1.93 -14.05 -9.48
CA ARG A 151 2.65 -15.30 -9.79
C ARG A 151 3.16 -15.97 -8.50
N PHE A 152 3.60 -15.18 -7.53
CA PHE A 152 3.96 -15.70 -6.21
C PHE A 152 2.76 -16.27 -5.45
N ASP A 153 1.59 -15.66 -5.51
CA ASP A 153 0.38 -16.20 -4.85
C ASP A 153 -0.02 -17.55 -5.44
N LYS A 154 0.05 -17.71 -6.77
CA LYS A 154 -0.21 -18.99 -7.45
C LYS A 154 0.80 -20.06 -7.02
N PHE A 155 2.07 -19.68 -6.90
CA PHE A 155 3.14 -20.57 -6.41
C PHE A 155 2.96 -21.00 -4.95
N LEU A 156 2.51 -20.09 -4.08
CA LEU A 156 2.13 -20.40 -2.70
C LEU A 156 0.88 -21.30 -2.65
N ALA A 157 -0.07 -21.11 -3.56
CA ALA A 157 -1.29 -21.93 -3.67
C ALA A 157 -1.07 -23.32 -4.32
N GLY A 158 0.17 -23.66 -4.69
CA GLY A 158 0.55 -25.00 -5.15
C GLY A 158 0.95 -25.12 -6.62
N ASP A 159 0.80 -24.07 -7.43
CA ASP A 159 1.27 -24.05 -8.82
C ASP A 159 2.79 -23.82 -8.86
N LYS A 160 3.55 -24.92 -8.78
CA LYS A 160 5.02 -24.88 -8.81
C LYS A 160 5.59 -24.31 -10.11
N THR A 161 4.80 -24.24 -11.18
CA THR A 161 5.24 -23.72 -12.49
C THR A 161 5.04 -22.22 -12.62
N ALA A 162 4.35 -21.58 -11.68
CA ALA A 162 4.13 -20.13 -11.68
C ALA A 162 5.43 -19.32 -11.56
N LEU A 163 6.47 -19.89 -10.94
CA LEU A 163 7.82 -19.31 -10.84
C LEU A 163 8.85 -20.15 -11.62
N SER A 164 9.70 -19.47 -12.37
CA SER A 164 10.92 -20.04 -12.96
C SER A 164 11.94 -20.43 -11.88
N ASP A 165 12.93 -21.24 -12.27
CA ASP A 165 14.00 -21.66 -11.36
C ASP A 165 14.76 -20.48 -10.74
N ASP A 166 15.00 -19.41 -11.51
CA ASP A 166 15.70 -18.23 -11.01
C ASP A 166 14.87 -17.43 -10.00
N GLU A 167 13.55 -17.32 -10.21
CA GLU A 167 12.65 -16.68 -9.25
C GLU A 167 12.53 -17.50 -7.96
N GLN A 168 12.52 -18.84 -8.07
CA GLN A 168 12.54 -19.73 -6.91
C GLN A 168 13.86 -19.64 -6.13
N LYS A 169 15.01 -19.55 -6.82
CA LYS A 169 16.31 -19.26 -6.18
C LYS A 169 16.30 -17.89 -5.51
N GLY A 170 15.71 -16.88 -6.15
CA GLY A 170 15.54 -15.55 -5.57
C GLY A 170 14.73 -15.55 -4.28
N LEU A 171 13.63 -16.30 -4.24
CA LEU A 171 12.83 -16.54 -3.05
C LEU A 171 13.63 -17.23 -1.94
N ASP A 172 14.39 -18.29 -2.26
CA ASP A 172 15.24 -18.98 -1.28
C ASP A 172 16.27 -18.03 -0.66
N ILE A 173 16.94 -17.22 -1.50
CA ILE A 173 17.86 -16.18 -1.05
C ILE A 173 17.12 -15.20 -0.14
N PHE A 174 15.94 -14.71 -0.52
CA PHE A 174 15.15 -13.77 0.29
C PHE A 174 14.83 -14.33 1.69
N ILE A 175 14.47 -15.61 1.78
CA ILE A 175 14.19 -16.31 3.05
C ILE A 175 15.47 -16.46 3.88
N ARG A 176 16.49 -17.12 3.34
CA ARG A 176 17.71 -17.49 4.10
C ARG A 176 18.54 -16.30 4.54
N SER A 177 18.37 -15.16 3.86
CA SER A 177 19.09 -13.92 4.16
C SER A 177 18.41 -13.07 5.23
N GLY A 178 17.24 -13.52 5.72
CA GLY A 178 16.53 -12.89 6.83
C GLY A 178 15.66 -11.72 6.41
N CYS A 179 15.45 -11.46 5.12
CA CYS A 179 14.51 -10.40 4.67
C CYS A 179 13.10 -10.65 5.22
N VAL A 180 12.74 -11.92 5.36
CA VAL A 180 11.47 -12.40 5.94
C VAL A 180 11.29 -12.09 7.42
N SER A 181 12.35 -11.71 8.14
CA SER A 181 12.20 -11.26 9.54
C SER A 181 11.34 -9.99 9.65
N CYS A 182 11.38 -9.15 8.61
CA CYS A 182 10.59 -7.92 8.51
C CYS A 182 9.50 -7.99 7.43
N HIS A 183 9.75 -8.69 6.32
CA HIS A 183 8.88 -8.75 5.15
C HIS A 183 8.20 -10.13 5.05
N ASN A 184 7.15 -10.33 5.83
CA ASN A 184 6.40 -11.59 5.93
C ASN A 184 4.88 -11.38 5.91
N GLY A 185 4.14 -12.47 6.08
CA GLY A 185 2.68 -12.49 6.12
C GLY A 185 2.06 -12.24 4.75
N ILE A 186 0.77 -11.87 4.75
CA ILE A 186 0.01 -11.72 3.51
C ILE A 186 0.54 -10.59 2.62
N ASN A 187 1.13 -9.54 3.18
CA ASN A 187 1.56 -8.35 2.42
C ASN A 187 3.09 -8.22 2.31
N LEU A 188 3.87 -9.22 2.78
CA LEU A 188 5.33 -9.15 2.83
C LEU A 188 5.82 -7.85 3.49
N GLY A 189 5.20 -7.49 4.62
CA GLY A 189 5.37 -6.21 5.31
C GLY A 189 4.04 -5.60 5.75
N GLY A 190 4.05 -4.36 6.24
CA GLY A 190 2.87 -3.65 6.73
C GLY A 190 2.37 -4.09 8.12
N ASN A 191 3.12 -4.96 8.79
CA ASN A 191 2.77 -5.57 10.08
C ASN A 191 3.81 -5.35 11.19
N ILE A 192 5.00 -4.85 10.84
CA ILE A 192 6.13 -4.66 11.75
C ILE A 192 6.61 -3.21 11.68
N ILE A 193 7.07 -2.68 12.82
CA ILE A 193 7.91 -1.48 12.89
C ILE A 193 9.36 -1.88 13.06
N SER A 194 10.26 -1.20 12.35
CA SER A 194 11.70 -1.41 12.47
C SER A 194 12.37 -0.09 12.82
N ILE A 195 13.48 -0.19 13.55
CA ILE A 195 14.38 0.94 13.76
C ILE A 195 15.30 1.00 12.54
N MET A 196 15.27 2.12 11.82
CA MET A 196 16.16 2.40 10.71
C MET A 196 17.06 3.57 11.06
N LYS A 197 18.36 3.45 10.77
CA LYS A 197 19.28 4.58 10.92
C LYS A 197 19.02 5.59 9.79
N ASN A 198 18.64 6.81 10.16
CA ASN A 198 18.64 7.94 9.26
C ASN A 198 20.06 8.54 9.22
N GLU A 199 20.76 8.31 8.12
CA GLU A 199 22.16 8.73 7.94
C GLU A 199 22.29 10.25 7.75
N MET A 200 21.25 10.93 7.27
CA MET A 200 21.30 12.38 7.03
C MET A 200 21.35 13.18 8.32
N ILE A 201 20.66 12.71 9.36
CA ILE A 201 20.59 13.37 10.68
C ILE A 201 21.24 12.55 11.79
N ASN A 202 21.85 11.41 11.46
CA ASN A 202 22.50 10.47 12.37
C ASN A 202 21.63 10.06 13.58
N THR A 203 20.34 9.83 13.35
CA THR A 203 19.37 9.38 14.37
C THR A 203 18.68 8.10 13.94
N ASN A 204 18.13 7.38 14.91
CA ASN A 204 17.28 6.24 14.68
C ASN A 204 15.84 6.69 14.47
N GLU A 205 15.20 6.20 13.41
CA GLU A 205 13.79 6.42 13.13
C GLU A 205 13.02 5.10 13.25
N ILE A 206 11.86 5.17 13.90
CA ILE A 206 10.92 4.05 13.97
C ILE A 206 10.01 4.17 12.76
N LEU A 207 10.13 3.23 11.83
CA LEU A 207 9.36 3.21 10.59
C LEU A 207 8.66 1.88 10.43
N LYS A 208 7.40 1.94 9.99
CA LYS A 208 6.67 0.78 9.50
C LYS A 208 7.41 0.17 8.31
N VAL A 209 7.60 -1.14 8.35
CA VAL A 209 8.12 -1.91 7.21
C VAL A 209 7.06 -1.87 6.10
N PRO A 210 7.38 -1.36 4.88
CA PRO A 210 6.40 -1.29 3.79
C PRO A 210 6.08 -2.69 3.24
N THR A 211 4.92 -2.82 2.61
CA THR A 211 4.61 -3.98 1.76
C THR A 211 5.59 -4.06 0.60
N LEU A 212 5.95 -5.28 0.20
CA LEU A 212 6.69 -5.53 -1.05
C LEU A 212 5.79 -6.03 -2.18
N ARG A 213 4.48 -6.18 -1.95
CA ARG A 213 3.55 -6.46 -3.05
C ARG A 213 3.52 -5.29 -4.03
N ASN A 214 3.51 -5.63 -5.31
CA ASN A 214 3.56 -4.66 -6.41
C ASN A 214 4.77 -3.72 -6.35
N ILE A 215 5.88 -4.11 -5.70
CA ILE A 215 7.06 -3.23 -5.54
C ILE A 215 7.65 -2.80 -6.89
N SER A 216 7.49 -3.59 -7.96
CA SER A 216 7.82 -3.22 -9.35
C SER A 216 7.11 -1.94 -9.81
N LEU A 217 5.92 -1.69 -9.27
CA LEU A 217 5.01 -0.62 -9.66
C LEU A 217 5.07 0.57 -8.73
N THR A 218 5.72 0.54 -7.56
CA THR A 218 5.52 1.59 -6.52
C THR A 218 6.74 2.49 -6.31
N LYS A 219 7.48 2.76 -7.39
CA LYS A 219 8.56 3.76 -7.33
C LYS A 219 8.00 5.18 -7.09
N PRO A 220 8.78 6.10 -6.51
CA PRO A 220 10.12 5.88 -5.95
C PRO A 220 10.08 5.08 -4.64
N TYR A 221 11.22 4.56 -4.20
CA TYR A 221 11.39 3.72 -3.03
C TYR A 221 11.89 4.51 -1.81
N PHE A 222 11.70 3.92 -0.64
CA PHE A 222 11.99 4.48 0.69
C PHE A 222 11.07 5.65 1.08
N HIS A 223 11.10 6.03 2.35
CA HIS A 223 10.20 7.04 2.92
C HIS A 223 10.41 8.44 2.33
N ASP A 224 11.61 8.71 1.83
CA ASP A 224 12.02 9.98 1.21
C ASP A 224 11.92 9.94 -0.32
N GLY A 225 11.58 8.80 -0.92
CA GLY A 225 11.46 8.65 -2.37
C GLY A 225 12.78 8.86 -3.13
N ARG A 226 13.94 8.72 -2.49
CA ARG A 226 15.22 9.07 -3.11
C ARG A 226 15.70 8.10 -4.19
N VAL A 227 15.14 6.88 -4.24
CA VAL A 227 15.59 5.82 -5.15
C VAL A 227 14.51 5.51 -6.18
N ASN A 228 14.83 5.56 -7.47
CA ASN A 228 13.84 5.35 -8.54
C ASN A 228 13.89 3.96 -9.21
N LYS A 229 14.96 3.19 -9.01
CA LYS A 229 15.13 1.86 -9.59
C LYS A 229 15.11 0.80 -8.50
N LEU A 230 14.37 -0.29 -8.74
CA LEU A 230 14.24 -1.36 -7.75
C LEU A 230 15.59 -2.02 -7.45
N ARG A 231 16.44 -2.16 -8.48
CA ARG A 231 17.80 -2.69 -8.34
C ARG A 231 18.63 -1.87 -7.36
N ASP A 232 18.61 -0.55 -7.50
CA ASP A 232 19.32 0.38 -6.61
C ASP A 232 18.76 0.29 -5.17
N ALA A 233 17.46 0.04 -5.01
CA ALA A 233 16.85 -0.16 -3.70
C ALA A 233 17.31 -1.47 -3.02
N ILE A 234 17.38 -2.56 -3.79
CA ILE A 234 17.93 -3.86 -3.32
C ILE A 234 19.39 -3.69 -2.90
N GLU A 235 20.18 -3.00 -3.71
CA GLU A 235 21.59 -2.70 -3.44
C GLU A 235 21.79 -1.88 -2.16
N MET A 236 20.94 -0.88 -1.94
CA MET A 236 21.01 -0.05 -0.74
C MET A 236 20.60 -0.82 0.53
N ILE A 237 19.68 -1.79 0.43
CA ILE A 237 19.34 -2.67 1.56
C ILE A 237 20.48 -3.67 1.82
N ARG A 238 21.07 -4.24 0.76
CA ARG A 238 22.25 -5.12 0.82
C ARG A 238 23.41 -4.50 1.60
N SER A 239 23.66 -3.20 1.42
CA SER A 239 24.73 -2.50 2.15
C SER A 239 24.43 -2.25 3.64
N ARG A 240 23.17 -2.38 4.06
CA ARG A 240 22.68 -2.07 5.42
C ARG A 240 22.42 -3.30 6.28
N ILE A 241 22.14 -4.45 5.66
CA ILE A 241 21.97 -5.73 6.37
C ILE A 241 23.36 -6.29 6.70
N HIS A 242 23.73 -6.27 7.97
CA HIS A 242 25.08 -6.64 8.44
C HIS A 242 25.34 -8.15 8.44
N SER A 243 24.30 -9.00 8.34
CA SER A 243 24.43 -10.45 8.51
C SER A 243 25.02 -11.18 7.30
N ARG A 244 24.85 -10.66 6.07
CA ARG A 244 25.44 -11.21 4.83
C ARG A 244 25.35 -10.19 3.69
N LYS A 245 26.49 -9.85 3.05
CA LYS A 245 26.48 -9.05 1.82
C LYS A 245 26.16 -9.95 0.63
N HIS A 246 25.03 -9.70 -0.03
CA HIS A 246 24.70 -10.36 -1.29
C HIS A 246 25.71 -10.02 -2.38
N ASN A 247 26.06 -10.99 -3.23
CA ASN A 247 26.76 -10.66 -4.48
C ASN A 247 25.76 -10.12 -5.53
N GLU A 248 26.25 -9.63 -6.66
CA GLU A 248 25.39 -9.05 -7.70
C GLU A 248 24.39 -10.07 -8.27
N GLU A 249 24.82 -11.32 -8.47
CA GLU A 249 23.95 -12.40 -8.94
C GLU A 249 22.80 -12.71 -7.97
N GLU A 250 23.08 -12.75 -6.66
CA GLU A 250 22.06 -12.92 -5.62
C GLU A 250 21.07 -11.74 -5.64
N CYS A 251 21.54 -10.51 -5.82
CA CYS A 251 20.66 -9.33 -5.97
C CYS A 251 19.78 -9.40 -7.22
N GLU A 252 20.31 -9.90 -8.33
CA GLU A 252 19.55 -10.15 -9.57
C GLU A 252 18.46 -11.20 -9.38
N LEU A 253 18.75 -12.28 -8.64
CA LEU A 253 17.77 -13.32 -8.33
C LEU A 253 16.67 -12.79 -7.39
N ILE A 254 17.04 -12.02 -6.35
CA ILE A 254 16.05 -11.34 -5.49
C ILE A 254 15.18 -10.40 -6.32
N TYR A 255 15.79 -9.61 -7.22
CA TYR A 255 15.03 -8.73 -8.10
C TYR A 255 13.99 -9.50 -8.92
N LYS A 256 14.39 -10.61 -9.56
CA LYS A 256 13.47 -11.48 -10.31
C LYS A 256 12.32 -11.97 -9.42
N PHE A 257 12.62 -12.43 -8.20
CA PHE A 257 11.58 -12.80 -7.24
C PHE A 257 10.62 -11.64 -6.93
N LEU A 258 11.11 -10.44 -6.66
CA LEU A 258 10.26 -9.30 -6.34
C LEU A 258 9.30 -8.91 -7.47
N LEU A 259 9.68 -9.15 -8.73
CA LEU A 259 8.78 -8.95 -9.88
C LEU A 259 7.58 -9.91 -9.89
N THR A 260 7.68 -11.05 -9.20
CA THR A 260 6.59 -12.04 -9.11
C THR A 260 5.47 -11.63 -8.16
N LEU A 261 5.68 -10.55 -7.39
CA LEU A 261 4.78 -10.03 -6.36
C LEU A 261 3.72 -9.06 -6.92
N GLU A 262 3.70 -8.86 -8.24
CA GLU A 262 2.69 -8.07 -8.93
C GLU A 262 1.41 -8.88 -9.11
N GLY A 263 0.33 -8.41 -8.48
CA GLY A 263 -1.00 -9.03 -8.56
C GLY A 263 -1.85 -8.43 -9.68
N ASN A 264 -3.04 -8.99 -9.86
CA ASN A 264 -4.00 -8.45 -10.82
C ASN A 264 -4.37 -7.01 -10.45
N THR A 265 -4.49 -6.14 -11.45
CA THR A 265 -4.93 -4.76 -11.24
C THR A 265 -6.37 -4.74 -10.70
N PRO A 266 -6.69 -3.87 -9.72
CA PRO A 266 -8.04 -3.84 -9.15
C PRO A 266 -9.09 -3.42 -10.19
N GLU A 267 -10.14 -4.24 -10.36
CA GLU A 267 -11.21 -4.02 -11.35
C GLU A 267 -11.89 -2.66 -11.19
N ILE A 268 -12.10 -2.23 -9.94
CA ILE A 268 -12.72 -0.94 -9.60
C ILE A 268 -11.99 0.27 -10.19
N LEU A 269 -10.74 0.15 -10.65
CA LEU A 269 -10.04 1.25 -11.31
C LEU A 269 -10.55 1.50 -12.74
N TYR A 270 -11.06 0.47 -13.42
CA TYR A 270 -11.48 0.51 -14.83
C TYR A 270 -13.00 0.63 -15.03
N GLU A 271 -13.76 0.50 -13.94
CA GLU A 271 -15.22 0.68 -13.92
C GLU A 271 -15.66 2.14 -13.77
#